data_AF-A0A2G2F717-F1
#
_entry.id   AF-A0A2G2F717-F1
#
_cell.length_a   1.000
_cell.length_b   1.000
_cell.length_c   1.000
_cell.angle_alpha   90.00
_cell.angle_beta   90.00
_cell.angle_gamma   90.00
#
_symmetry.space_group_name_H-M   'P 1'
#
loop_
_entity.id
_entity.type
_entity.pdbx_description
1 polymer ?
#
loop_
_entity_poly.entity_id
_entity_poly.type
_entity_poly.pdbx_seq_one_letter_code
_entity_poly.pdbx_strand_id
1 'polypeptide(L)'
;MKENSYTGKSKDDGAKKSAKTKKKSRFSKAAKKQSQSMVQIMNGDFLTKDFFLKNLTYIFFVVFLLILMVSKGYYVSQLSQDISDTEEELGEITSDYVETKAKLEEETRRTQLIEKLNPLGLKETINPTKVIRRKEEKK
;
A
#
# COMPACT_ATOMS: atom_id res chain seq x y z
N MET A 1 68.22 45.66 -7.52
CA MET A 1 68.79 44.32 -7.23
C MET A 1 69.30 44.31 -5.80
N LYS A 2 68.99 43.23 -5.06
CA LYS A 2 69.49 42.87 -3.70
C LYS A 2 68.78 43.62 -2.56
N GLU A 3 67.73 43.02 -2.00
CA GLU A 3 67.74 42.18 -0.78
C GLU A 3 67.88 43.00 0.51
N ASN A 4 66.79 43.11 1.27
CA ASN A 4 66.86 42.78 2.70
C ASN A 4 65.47 42.48 3.27
N SER A 5 65.34 41.25 3.77
CA SER A 5 64.26 40.76 4.60
C SER A 5 64.65 40.91 6.07
N TYR A 6 63.63 40.88 6.93
CA TYR A 6 63.70 40.69 8.38
C TYR A 6 63.83 41.93 9.28
N THR A 7 62.69 42.42 9.75
CA THR A 7 62.52 42.96 11.11
C THR A 7 61.51 42.03 11.78
N GLY A 8 61.89 41.22 12.78
CA GLY A 8 62.23 41.70 14.11
C GLY A 8 60.97 41.77 14.95
N LYS A 9 60.44 40.62 15.37
CA LYS A 9 59.38 40.54 16.40
C LYS A 9 59.96 41.03 17.72
N SER A 10 59.40 42.13 18.24
CA SER A 10 59.45 42.45 19.66
C SER A 10 58.04 42.45 20.22
N LYS A 11 57.89 41.69 21.30
CA LYS A 11 56.75 41.67 22.22
C LYS A 11 56.68 43.03 22.93
N ASP A 12 55.49 43.54 23.21
CA ASP A 12 54.84 43.44 24.52
C ASP A 12 53.64 44.39 24.65
N ASP A 13 52.75 44.00 25.57
CA ASP A 13 51.81 44.82 26.35
C ASP A 13 50.48 45.35 25.76
N GLY A 14 49.39 44.73 26.24
CA GLY A 14 48.48 45.40 27.18
C GLY A 14 47.42 46.40 26.68
N ALA A 15 46.15 46.02 26.91
CA ALA A 15 44.98 46.88 27.19
C ALA A 15 43.98 47.28 26.07
N LYS A 16 42.86 46.55 26.07
CA LYS A 16 41.44 46.99 26.02
C LYS A 16 40.91 47.99 24.95
N LYS A 17 40.04 47.40 24.11
CA LYS A 17 38.71 47.86 23.61
C LYS A 17 38.63 49.04 22.63
N SER A 18 38.30 48.71 21.38
CA SER A 18 37.29 49.43 20.59
C SER A 18 36.65 48.46 19.57
N ALA A 19 35.43 48.76 19.15
CA ALA A 19 34.43 47.80 18.72
C ALA A 19 34.23 47.72 17.19
N LYS A 20 33.66 46.58 16.74
CA LYS A 20 32.96 46.29 15.45
C LYS A 20 33.90 46.04 14.25
N THR A 21 33.92 44.87 13.60
CA THR A 21 32.83 44.38 12.75
C THR A 21 32.91 42.87 12.46
N LYS A 22 31.77 42.21 12.68
CA LYS A 22 31.22 40.94 12.17
C LYS A 22 32.01 40.20 11.05
N LYS A 23 32.36 38.93 11.31
CA LYS A 23 31.78 37.77 10.58
C LYS A 23 31.87 36.49 11.40
N LYS A 24 30.75 36.18 12.08
CA LYS A 24 30.47 34.88 12.68
C LYS A 24 30.19 33.88 11.56
N SER A 25 31.03 32.86 11.33
CA SER A 25 30.55 31.58 10.80
C SER A 25 30.10 30.69 11.97
N ARG A 26 29.08 31.15 12.70
CA ARG A 26 28.48 30.42 13.84
C ARG A 26 27.43 29.38 13.41
N PHE A 27 27.46 28.93 12.16
CA PHE A 27 26.45 28.01 11.62
C PHE A 27 26.92 26.56 11.40
N SER A 28 28.19 26.21 11.63
CA SER A 28 28.66 24.83 11.37
C SER A 28 28.51 23.84 12.53
N LYS A 29 28.03 24.26 13.71
CA LYS A 29 27.95 23.37 14.90
C LYS A 29 26.59 22.74 15.18
N ALA A 30 25.51 23.17 14.53
CA ALA A 30 24.16 22.67 14.81
C ALA A 30 23.72 21.49 13.93
N ALA A 31 24.21 21.40 12.69
CA ALA A 31 23.86 20.31 11.76
C ALA A 31 24.64 19.00 12.03
N LYS A 32 25.70 19.05 12.84
CA LYS A 32 26.61 17.91 13.05
C LYS A 32 25.97 16.79 13.86
N LYS A 33 25.07 17.11 14.80
CA LYS A 33 24.59 16.17 15.84
C LYS A 33 23.54 15.16 15.33
N GLN A 34 22.65 15.55 14.42
CA GLN A 34 21.66 14.64 13.84
C GLN A 34 22.32 13.67 12.84
N SER A 35 23.23 14.17 12.00
CA SER A 35 23.99 13.33 11.08
C SER A 35 24.95 12.39 11.78
N GLN A 36 25.49 12.76 12.96
CA GLN A 36 26.39 11.87 13.70
C GLN A 36 25.71 10.54 14.07
N SER A 37 24.44 10.54 14.48
CA SER A 37 23.75 9.29 14.86
C SER A 37 23.49 8.36 13.68
N MET A 38 23.07 8.89 12.53
CA MET A 38 22.87 8.12 11.31
C MET A 38 24.21 7.65 10.71
N VAL A 39 25.25 8.49 10.77
CA VAL A 39 26.61 8.13 10.35
C VAL A 39 27.22 7.07 11.27
N GLN A 40 26.94 7.12 12.57
CA GLN A 40 27.38 6.12 13.55
C GLN A 40 26.72 4.75 13.31
N ILE A 41 25.45 4.74 12.90
CA ILE A 41 24.75 3.50 12.47
C ILE A 41 25.37 2.97 11.17
N MET A 42 25.63 3.83 10.18
CA MET A 42 26.25 3.45 8.89
C MET A 42 27.69 2.95 9.04
N ASN A 43 28.45 3.50 10.00
CA ASN A 43 29.80 3.06 10.33
C ASN A 43 29.84 1.74 11.11
N GLY A 44 28.69 1.19 11.48
CA GLY A 44 28.58 -0.12 12.15
C GLY A 44 28.76 -0.07 13.66
N ASP A 45 28.77 1.12 14.29
CA ASP A 45 28.93 1.25 15.74
C ASP A 45 27.74 0.65 16.53
N PHE A 46 26.59 0.48 15.85
CA PHE A 46 25.43 -0.28 16.36
C PHE A 46 25.76 -1.76 16.63
N LEU A 47 26.70 -2.35 15.89
CA LEU A 47 27.09 -3.76 16.00
C LEU A 47 28.18 -3.99 17.07
N THR A 48 28.63 -2.94 17.74
CA THR A 48 29.63 -3.08 18.82
C THR A 48 29.00 -3.74 20.05
N LYS A 49 29.80 -4.54 20.76
CA LYS A 49 29.35 -5.30 21.95
C LYS A 49 28.68 -4.40 22.99
N ASP A 50 29.23 -3.23 23.27
CA ASP A 50 28.69 -2.32 24.29
C ASP A 50 27.32 -1.75 23.91
N PHE A 51 27.14 -1.39 22.63
CA PHE A 51 25.85 -0.92 22.13
C PHE A 51 24.81 -2.05 22.10
N PHE A 52 25.22 -3.25 21.68
CA PHE A 52 24.36 -4.43 21.60
C PHE A 52 23.86 -4.88 22.97
N LEU A 53 24.75 -4.95 23.97
CA LEU A 53 24.42 -5.31 25.34
C LEU A 53 23.51 -4.28 26.01
N LYS A 54 23.72 -2.98 25.72
CA LYS A 54 22.88 -1.90 26.26
C LYS A 54 21.46 -1.88 25.67
N ASN A 55 21.28 -2.39 24.45
CA ASN A 55 20.01 -2.36 23.73
C ASN A 55 19.43 -3.77 23.49
N LEU A 56 19.85 -4.76 24.28
CA LEU A 56 19.53 -6.18 24.08
C LEU A 56 18.01 -6.46 24.01
N THR A 57 17.22 -5.82 24.88
CA THR A 57 15.75 -5.95 24.88
C THR A 57 15.13 -5.49 23.56
N TYR A 58 15.64 -4.39 22.98
CA TYR A 58 15.16 -3.88 21.70
C TYR A 58 15.56 -4.80 20.54
N ILE A 59 16.78 -5.33 20.56
CA ILE A 59 17.24 -6.30 19.56
C ILE A 59 16.39 -7.58 19.61
N PHE A 60 16.12 -8.10 20.81
CA PHE A 60 15.22 -9.24 20.98
C PHE A 60 13.83 -8.96 20.41
N PHE A 61 13.29 -7.76 20.63
CA PHE A 61 12.02 -7.34 20.04
C PHE A 61 12.06 -7.36 18.50
N VAL A 62 13.13 -6.87 17.88
CA VAL A 62 13.29 -6.90 16.42
C VAL A 62 13.39 -8.33 15.89
N VAL A 63 14.19 -9.18 16.54
CA VAL A 63 14.32 -10.61 16.19
C VAL A 63 12.98 -11.34 16.32
N PHE A 64 12.24 -11.07 17.40
CA PHE A 64 10.89 -11.59 17.60
C PHE A 64 9.94 -11.17 16.47
N LEU A 65 9.99 -9.91 16.06
CA LEU A 65 9.21 -9.39 14.92
C LEU A 65 9.61 -10.08 13.60
N LEU A 66 10.91 -10.34 13.42
CA LEU A 66 11.45 -11.09 12.29
C LEU A 66 10.90 -12.53 12.24
N ILE A 67 10.84 -13.21 13.38
CA ILE A 67 10.23 -14.55 13.49
C ILE A 67 8.74 -14.49 13.12
N LEU A 68 7.98 -13.53 13.67
CA LEU A 68 6.56 -13.35 13.31
C LEU A 68 6.35 -13.11 11.82
N MET A 69 7.24 -12.34 11.20
CA MET A 69 7.19 -12.05 9.77
C MET A 69 7.42 -13.31 8.93
N VAL A 70 8.41 -14.13 9.30
CA VAL A 70 8.66 -15.43 8.64
C VAL A 70 7.49 -16.39 8.86
N SER A 71 6.93 -16.45 10.08
CA SER A 71 5.76 -17.28 10.38
C SER A 71 4.56 -16.92 9.50
N LYS A 72 4.32 -15.62 9.26
CA LYS A 72 3.28 -15.15 8.34
C LYS A 72 3.59 -15.45 6.87
N GLY A 73 4.86 -15.54 6.49
CA GLY A 73 5.30 -15.79 5.12
C GLY A 73 4.75 -17.09 4.52
N TYR A 74 4.69 -18.17 5.32
CA TYR A 74 4.17 -19.47 4.85
C TYR A 74 2.65 -19.49 4.61
N TYR A 75 1.89 -18.59 5.26
CA TYR A 75 0.43 -18.52 5.10
C TYR A 75 0.03 -17.95 3.75
N VAL A 76 0.85 -17.07 3.17
CA VAL A 76 0.57 -16.41 1.88
C VAL A 76 0.54 -17.41 0.73
N SER A 77 1.44 -18.41 0.74
CA SER A 77 1.51 -19.39 -0.34
C SER A 77 0.30 -20.32 -0.36
N GLN A 78 -0.15 -20.78 0.81
CA GLN A 78 -1.33 -21.65 0.92
C GLN A 78 -2.60 -20.87 0.57
N LEU A 79 -2.74 -19.66 1.12
CA LEU A 79 -3.88 -18.79 0.82
C LEU A 79 -3.98 -18.46 -0.68
N SER A 80 -2.85 -18.25 -1.36
CA SER A 80 -2.86 -17.98 -2.80
C SER A 80 -3.29 -19.19 -3.63
N GLN A 81 -3.01 -20.41 -3.17
CA GLN A 81 -3.49 -21.64 -3.81
C GLN A 81 -4.99 -21.80 -3.57
N ASP A 82 -5.45 -21.68 -2.32
CA ASP A 82 -6.86 -21.77 -1.97
C ASP A 82 -7.72 -20.76 -2.75
N ILE A 83 -7.21 -19.52 -2.93
CA ILE A 83 -7.89 -18.51 -3.75
C ILE A 83 -7.99 -18.95 -5.20
N SER A 84 -6.91 -19.48 -5.77
CA SER A 84 -6.89 -19.94 -7.17
C SER A 84 -7.87 -21.08 -7.39
N ASP A 85 -7.90 -22.06 -6.48
CA ASP A 85 -8.81 -23.20 -6.55
C ASP A 85 -10.27 -22.75 -6.41
N THR A 86 -10.54 -21.80 -5.49
CA THR A 86 -11.88 -21.22 -5.31
C THR A 86 -12.34 -20.42 -6.53
N GLU A 87 -11.43 -19.69 -7.17
CA GLU A 87 -11.73 -18.94 -8.40
C GLU A 87 -12.06 -19.88 -9.57
N GLU A 88 -11.37 -21.02 -9.68
CA GLU A 88 -11.65 -22.05 -10.67
C GLU A 88 -13.03 -22.69 -10.43
N GLU A 89 -13.35 -23.09 -9.20
CA GLU A 89 -14.65 -23.66 -8.83
C GLU A 89 -15.80 -22.67 -9.10
N LEU A 90 -15.61 -21.38 -8.76
CA LEU A 90 -16.58 -20.34 -9.09
C LEU A 90 -16.77 -20.17 -10.59
N GLY A 91 -15.70 -20.30 -11.37
CA GLY A 91 -15.74 -20.26 -12.83
C GLY A 91 -16.56 -21.41 -13.42
N GLU A 92 -16.36 -22.63 -12.91
CA GLU A 92 -17.11 -23.82 -13.32
C GLU A 92 -18.61 -23.66 -13.00
N ILE A 93 -18.95 -23.34 -11.75
CA ILE A 93 -20.35 -23.14 -11.32
C ILE A 93 -21.02 -22.03 -12.13
N THR A 94 -20.30 -20.94 -12.41
CA THR A 94 -20.85 -19.83 -13.20
C THR A 94 -21.11 -20.26 -14.64
N SER A 95 -20.24 -21.07 -15.22
CA SER A 95 -20.39 -21.59 -16.58
C SER A 95 -21.62 -22.50 -16.68
N ASP A 96 -21.76 -23.44 -15.74
CA ASP A 96 -22.92 -24.34 -15.65
C ASP A 96 -24.23 -23.58 -15.45
N TYR A 97 -24.21 -22.54 -14.60
CA TYR A 97 -25.36 -21.67 -14.39
C TYR A 97 -25.75 -20.94 -15.68
N VAL A 98 -24.78 -20.35 -16.38
CA VAL A 98 -25.03 -19.62 -17.63
C VAL A 98 -25.57 -20.56 -18.71
N GLU A 99 -25.02 -21.76 -18.85
CA GLU A 99 -25.49 -22.77 -19.80
C GLU A 99 -26.93 -23.20 -19.47
N THR A 100 -27.21 -23.56 -18.22
CA THR A 100 -28.54 -24.00 -17.78
C THR A 100 -29.57 -22.90 -17.96
N LYS A 101 -29.20 -21.65 -17.64
CA LYS A 101 -30.05 -20.48 -17.86
C LYS A 101 -30.31 -20.25 -19.35
N ALA A 102 -29.28 -20.33 -20.19
CA ALA A 102 -29.43 -20.17 -21.63
C ALA A 102 -30.36 -21.24 -22.21
N LYS A 103 -30.22 -22.50 -21.77
CA LYS A 103 -31.11 -23.59 -22.17
C LYS A 103 -32.56 -23.34 -21.74
N LEU A 104 -32.78 -22.87 -20.52
CA LEU A 104 -34.12 -22.50 -20.05
C LEU A 104 -34.71 -21.37 -20.90
N GLU A 105 -33.95 -20.33 -21.21
CA GLU A 105 -34.40 -19.21 -22.06
C GLU A 105 -34.69 -19.67 -23.49
N GLU A 106 -33.90 -20.61 -24.03
CA GLU A 106 -34.12 -21.20 -25.34
C GLU A 106 -35.42 -22.02 -25.38
N GLU A 107 -35.64 -22.89 -24.38
CA GLU A 107 -36.86 -23.70 -24.29
C GLU A 107 -38.10 -22.87 -24.01
N THR A 108 -37.95 -21.78 -23.25
CA THR A 108 -39.03 -20.83 -22.93
C THR A 108 -39.18 -19.72 -23.97
N ARG A 109 -38.44 -19.79 -25.07
CA ARG A 109 -38.51 -18.80 -26.14
C ARG A 109 -39.89 -18.86 -26.80
N ARG A 110 -40.50 -17.69 -27.01
CA ARG A 110 -41.84 -17.55 -27.61
C ARG A 110 -42.03 -18.39 -28.88
N THR A 111 -41.06 -18.39 -29.79
CA THR A 111 -41.10 -19.18 -31.02
C THR A 111 -41.13 -20.70 -30.74
N GLN A 112 -40.24 -21.18 -29.86
CA GLN A 112 -40.21 -22.60 -29.48
C GLN A 112 -41.48 -23.02 -28.74
N LEU A 113 -42.03 -22.15 -27.88
CA LEU A 113 -43.31 -22.41 -27.21
C LEU A 113 -44.45 -22.54 -28.22
N ILE A 114 -44.55 -21.64 -29.19
CA ILE A 114 -45.60 -21.69 -30.22
C ILE A 114 -45.52 -23.01 -30.98
N GLU A 115 -44.32 -23.43 -31.39
CA GLU A 115 -44.12 -24.71 -32.08
C GLU A 115 -44.50 -25.92 -31.21
N LYS A 116 -44.04 -25.95 -29.95
CA LYS A 116 -44.35 -27.04 -29.00
C LYS A 116 -45.83 -27.11 -28.62
N LEU A 117 -46.54 -25.97 -28.58
CA LEU A 117 -47.94 -25.87 -28.19
C LEU A 117 -48.92 -26.00 -29.37
N ASN A 118 -48.42 -25.91 -30.62
CA ASN A 118 -49.22 -26.10 -31.83
C ASN A 118 -49.97 -27.45 -31.90
N PRO A 119 -49.35 -28.62 -31.61
CA PRO A 119 -50.07 -29.90 -31.61
C PRO A 119 -51.15 -30.00 -30.51
N LEU A 120 -51.05 -29.20 -29.45
CA LEU A 120 -52.06 -29.10 -28.39
C LEU A 120 -53.24 -28.17 -28.79
N GLY A 121 -53.19 -27.57 -29.98
CA GLY A 121 -54.22 -26.64 -30.49
C GLY A 121 -54.22 -25.28 -29.81
N LEU A 122 -53.21 -24.98 -28.98
CA LEU A 122 -53.08 -23.74 -28.23
C LEU A 122 -52.47 -22.66 -29.13
N LYS A 123 -53.15 -21.50 -29.23
CA LYS A 123 -52.71 -20.36 -30.04
C LYS A 123 -52.42 -19.16 -29.15
N GLU A 124 -51.40 -18.40 -29.53
CA GLU A 124 -51.03 -17.20 -28.81
C GLU A 124 -52.11 -16.10 -28.94
N THR A 125 -52.40 -15.43 -27.82
CA THR A 125 -53.28 -14.26 -27.84
C THR A 125 -52.52 -13.05 -28.38
N ILE A 126 -53.09 -12.45 -29.43
CA ILE A 126 -52.56 -11.24 -30.09
C ILE A 126 -53.15 -9.97 -29.46
N ASN A 127 -54.25 -10.12 -28.72
CA ASN A 127 -54.98 -9.01 -28.13
C ASN A 127 -54.33 -8.56 -26.81
N PRO A 128 -54.13 -7.23 -26.63
CA PRO A 128 -53.60 -6.70 -25.38
C PRO A 128 -54.58 -6.92 -24.22
N THR A 129 -54.05 -7.19 -23.04
CA THR A 129 -54.84 -7.36 -21.81
C THR A 129 -55.60 -6.08 -21.48
N LYS A 130 -56.93 -6.13 -21.50
CA LYS A 130 -57.78 -5.01 -21.06
C LYS A 130 -57.79 -4.96 -19.54
N VAL A 131 -57.14 -3.95 -18.96
CA VAL A 131 -57.23 -3.64 -17.53
C VAL A 131 -58.42 -2.71 -17.27
N ILE A 132 -59.39 -3.17 -16.48
CA ILE A 132 -60.49 -2.33 -15.99
C ILE A 132 -60.00 -1.60 -14.75
N ARG A 133 -59.70 -0.31 -14.88
CA ARG A 133 -59.37 0.56 -13.73
C ARG A 133 -60.64 1.23 -13.24
N ARG A 134 -60.97 1.11 -11.96
CA ARG A 134 -62.04 1.89 -11.34
C ARG A 134 -61.63 3.37 -11.36
N LYS A 135 -62.49 4.25 -11.87
CA LYS A 135 -62.32 5.70 -11.69
C LYS A 135 -62.68 6.01 -10.23
N GLU A 136 -61.70 6.43 -9.45
CA GLU A 136 -61.99 7.10 -8.17
C GLU A 136 -62.45 8.52 -8.50
N GLU A 137 -63.74 8.79 -8.25
CA GLU A 137 -64.27 10.15 -8.29
C GLU A 137 -63.60 10.94 -7.17
N LYS A 138 -62.78 11.93 -7.54
CA LYS A 138 -62.23 12.88 -6.58
C LYS A 138 -63.39 13.66 -5.96
N LYS A 139 -63.57 13.48 -4.64
CA LYS A 139 -64.36 14.35 -3.78
C LYS A 139 -63.75 15.74 -3.70
#